data_AF-A0A443U9Y6-F1
#
_entry.id   AF-A0A443U9Y6-F1
#
_cell.length_a   1.000
_cell.length_b   1.000
_cell.length_c   1.000
_cell.angle_alpha   90.00
_cell.angle_beta   90.00
_cell.angle_gamma   90.00
#
_symmetry.space_group_name_H-M   'P 1'
#
loop_
_entity.id
_entity.type
_entity.pdbx_description
1 polymer ?
#
loop_
_entity_poly.entity_id
_entity_poly.type
_entity_poly.pdbx_seq_one_letter_code
_entity_poly.pdbx_strand_id
1 'polypeptide(L)' 'MLRSRVTVFGILNLTEDSFFDESRRLDPAGAVTAAIEMLRVGSDVVD' A
#
# COMPACT_ATOMS: atom_id res chain seq x y z
N MET A 1 -6.51 28.22 12.59
CA MET A 1 -7.37 27.05 12.36
C MET A 1 -6.46 25.94 11.85
N LEU A 2 -6.07 24.98 12.70
CA LEU A 2 -5.26 23.83 12.27
C LEU A 2 -6.21 22.82 11.61
N ARG A 3 -6.20 22.74 10.29
CA ARG A 3 -6.76 21.58 9.59
C ARG A 3 -5.62 20.57 9.47
N SER A 4 -5.72 19.44 10.16
CA SER A 4 -4.80 18.32 9.92
C SER A 4 -4.99 17.82 8.49
N ARG A 5 -3.90 17.61 7.74
CA ARG A 5 -3.93 17.01 6.41
C ARG A 5 -4.48 15.58 6.52
N VAL A 6 -5.32 15.16 5.57
CA VAL A 6 -5.77 13.76 5.47
C VAL A 6 -4.54 12.87 5.24
N THR A 7 -4.41 11.80 6.02
CA THR A 7 -3.37 10.79 5.85
C THR A 7 -3.85 9.72 4.88
N VAL A 8 -3.02 9.37 3.90
CA VAL A 8 -3.30 8.32 2.92
C VAL A 8 -2.55 7.05 3.30
N PHE A 9 -3.29 5.96 3.50
CA PHE A 9 -2.76 4.63 3.74
C PHE A 9 -2.83 3.82 2.44
N GLY A 10 -1.67 3.37 1.95
CA GLY A 10 -1.59 2.40 0.87
C GLY A 10 -1.70 0.99 1.43
N ILE A 11 -2.57 0.15 0.85
CA ILE A 11 -2.77 -1.23 1.31
C ILE A 11 -1.97 -2.19 0.43
N LEU A 12 -1.10 -2.99 1.04
CA LEU A 12 -0.28 -4.01 0.39
C LEU A 12 -0.73 -5.41 0.81
N ASN A 13 -1.55 -6.03 -0.03
CA ASN A 13 -2.10 -7.36 0.24
C ASN A 13 -1.08 -8.46 -0.07
N LEU A 14 -0.53 -9.11 0.97
CA LEU A 14 0.54 -10.11 0.85
C LEU A 14 0.05 -11.56 0.89
N THR A 15 -1.23 -11.79 1.17
CA THR A 15 -1.76 -13.13 1.45
C THR A 15 -2.75 -13.61 0.39
N GLU A 16 -2.84 -14.93 0.22
CA GLU A 16 -3.78 -15.56 -0.72
C GLU A 16 -5.25 -15.38 -0.35
N ASP A 17 -5.55 -15.14 0.93
CA ASP A 17 -6.91 -14.94 1.44
C ASP A 17 -7.39 -13.48 1.36
N SER A 18 -6.56 -12.57 0.83
CA SER A 18 -6.98 -11.19 0.55
C SER A 18 -8.15 -11.16 -0.43
N PHE A 19 -9.22 -10.41 -0.11
CA PHE A 19 -10.51 -10.48 -0.81
C PHE A 19 -10.48 -10.17 -2.31
N PHE A 20 -9.62 -9.24 -2.75
CA PHE A 20 -9.54 -8.83 -4.16
C PHE A 20 -8.31 -9.44 -4.84
N ASP A 21 -8.55 -10.48 -5.65
CA ASP A 21 -7.52 -11.32 -6.28
C ASP A 21 -6.41 -10.53 -6.98
N GLU A 22 -6.76 -9.50 -7.75
CA GLU A 22 -5.82 -8.72 -8.57
C GLU A 22 -4.88 -7.81 -7.74
N SER A 23 -5.23 -7.56 -6.46
CA SER A 23 -4.39 -6.76 -5.56
C SER A 23 -3.30 -7.57 -4.87
N ARG A 24 -3.34 -8.90 -4.91
CA ARG A 24 -2.40 -9.77 -4.19
C ARG A 24 -0.98 -9.61 -4.73
N ARG A 25 -0.01 -9.44 -3.83
CA ARG A 25 1.42 -9.33 -4.12
C ARG A 25 2.17 -10.42 -3.35
N LEU A 26 2.10 -11.65 -3.88
CA LEU A 26 2.66 -12.84 -3.22
C LEU A 26 4.19 -12.97 -3.40
N ASP A 27 4.77 -12.32 -4.42
CA ASP A 27 6.23 -12.22 -4.58
C ASP A 27 6.81 -11.15 -3.64
N PRO A 28 7.71 -11.50 -2.69
CA PRO A 28 8.26 -10.54 -1.74
C PRO A 28 8.99 -9.36 -2.39
N ALA A 29 9.74 -9.60 -3.48
CA ALA A 29 10.49 -8.53 -4.15
C ALA A 29 9.54 -7.55 -4.87
N GLY A 30 8.54 -8.08 -5.57
CA GLY A 30 7.47 -7.31 -6.18
C GLY A 30 6.62 -6.55 -5.15
N ALA A 31 6.38 -7.12 -3.97
CA ALA A 31 5.67 -6.46 -2.88
C ALA A 31 6.43 -5.26 -2.32
N VAL A 32 7.74 -5.39 -2.07
CA VAL A 32 8.59 -4.27 -1.65
C VAL A 32 8.64 -3.17 -2.72
N THR A 33 8.78 -3.55 -3.98
CA THR A 33 8.77 -2.60 -5.10
C THR A 33 7.45 -1.82 -5.15
N ALA A 34 6.33 -2.50 -4.92
CA ALA A 34 5.02 -1.87 -4.86
C ALA A 34 4.85 -0.91 -3.68
N ALA A 35 5.32 -1.30 -2.48
CA ALA A 35 5.30 -0.45 -1.30
C ALA A 35 6.08 0.87 -1.53
N ILE A 36 7.25 0.77 -2.17
CA ILE A 36 8.07 1.94 -2.53
C ILE A 36 7.32 2.85 -3.51
N GLU A 37 6.67 2.28 -4.52
CA GLU A 37 5.89 3.10 -5.47
C GLU A 37 4.68 3.75 -4.80
N MET A 38 3.99 3.06 -3.87
CA MET A 38 2.87 3.64 -3.09
C MET A 38 3.29 4.90 -2.33
N LEU A 39 4.45 4.86 -1.68
CA LEU A 39 5.04 6.03 -1.02
C LEU A 39 5.40 7.12 -2.04
N ARG A 40 5.99 6.74 -3.18
CA ARG A 40 6.38 7.68 -4.25
C ARG A 40 5.19 8.43 -4.84
N VAL A 41 4.04 7.78 -5.01
CA VAL A 41 2.84 8.38 -5.61
C VAL A 41 1.95 9.12 -4.60
N GLY A 42 2.28 9.09 -3.31
CA GLY A 42 1.68 9.96 -2.30
C GLY A 42 0.97 9.27 -1.14
N SER A 43 1.19 7.96 -0.92
CA SER A 43 0.82 7.34 0.35
C SER A 43 1.73 7.88 1.45
N ASP A 44 1.15 8.24 2.59
CA ASP A 44 1.92 8.67 3.77
C ASP A 44 2.44 7.47 4.57
N VAL A 45 1.70 6.34 4.51
CA VAL A 45 2.00 5.07 5.18
C VAL A 45 1.61 3.92 4.25
N VAL A 46 2.29 2.78 4.37
CA VAL A 46 1.89 1.50 3.77
C VAL A 46 1.52 0.54 4.90
N ASP A 47 0.37 -0.10 4.77
CA ASP A 47 -0.15 -1.17 5.63
C ASP A 47 -0.22 -2.47 4.84
#